data_AF-A0A4Y8ZP70-F1
#
_entry.id   AF-A0A4Y8ZP70-F1
#
_cell.length_a   1.000
_cell.length_b   1.000
_cell.length_c   1.000
_cell.angle_alpha   90.00
_cell.angle_beta   90.00
_cell.angle_gamma   90.00
#
_symmetry.space_group_name_H-M   'P 1'
#
loop_
_entity.id
_entity.type
_entity.pdbx_description
1 polymer ?
#
loop_
_entity_poly.entity_id
_entity_poly.type
_entity_poly.pdbx_seq_one_letter_code
_entity_poly.pdbx_strand_id
1 'polypeptide(L)'
;MRSWAYLLGGLLVWTVHFFGLYTASSILLTSTTARVITALLTIVCLAIAGTLAARGWAGRARAPDEVVHWVHTIAALSGAIAFLAVLWQGLPALLI
;
A
#
# COMPACT_ATOMS: atom_id res chain seq x y z
N MET A 1 11.42 16.79 -3.81
CA MET A 1 11.05 15.46 -4.37
C MET A 1 10.53 14.47 -3.31
N ARG A 2 11.12 14.36 -2.11
CA ARG A 2 10.65 13.43 -1.05
C ARG A 2 9.18 13.61 -0.63
N SER A 3 8.66 14.84 -0.59
CA SER A 3 7.26 15.11 -0.23
C SER A 3 6.27 14.48 -1.21
N TRP A 4 6.58 14.49 -2.51
CA TRP A 4 5.76 13.84 -3.53
C TRP A 4 5.72 12.31 -3.35
N ALA A 5 6.86 11.70 -3.04
CA ALA A 5 6.91 10.26 -2.73
C ALA A 5 6.08 9.91 -1.49
N TYR A 6 6.00 10.83 -0.52
CA TYR A 6 5.20 10.64 0.69
C TYR A 6 3.70 10.82 0.43
N LEU A 7 3.32 11.85 -0.34
CA LEU A 7 1.93 12.11 -0.77
C LEU A 7 1.38 10.98 -1.65
N LEU A 8 2.19 10.46 -2.57
CA LEU A 8 1.81 9.41 -3.51
C LEU A 8 2.16 8.01 -3.00
N GLY A 9 2.68 7.89 -1.78
CA GLY A 9 3.20 6.62 -1.26
C GLY A 9 2.15 5.52 -1.24
N GLY A 10 0.92 5.84 -0.79
CA GLY A 10 -0.18 4.87 -0.79
C GLY A 10 -0.55 4.42 -2.20
N LEU A 11 -0.62 5.35 -3.15
CA LEU A 11 -0.91 5.05 -4.55
C LEU A 11 0.18 4.15 -5.16
N LEU A 12 1.46 4.46 -4.92
CA LEU A 12 2.58 3.66 -5.40
C LEU A 12 2.54 2.23 -4.84
N VAL A 13 2.27 2.07 -3.54
CA VAL A 13 2.17 0.75 -2.90
C VAL A 13 1.04 -0.06 -3.51
N TRP A 14 -0.12 0.56 -3.69
CA TRP A 14 -1.25 -0.09 -4.34
C TRP A 14 -0.94 -0.47 -5.79
N THR A 15 -0.33 0.42 -6.57
CA THR A 15 0.04 0.15 -7.96
C THR A 15 1.02 -1.03 -8.09
N VAL A 16 2.04 -1.09 -7.24
CA VAL A 16 2.99 -2.21 -7.21
C VAL A 16 2.28 -3.52 -6.86
N HIS A 17 1.39 -3.49 -5.87
CA HIS A 17 0.60 -4.66 -5.49
C HIS A 17 -0.30 -5.13 -6.64
N PHE A 18 -1.05 -4.21 -7.25
CA PHE A 18 -1.97 -4.49 -8.34
C PHE A 18 -1.26 -5.16 -9.52
N PHE A 19 -0.17 -4.56 -10.01
CA PHE A 19 0.58 -5.12 -11.13
C PHE A 19 1.26 -6.43 -10.76
N GLY A 20 1.79 -6.56 -9.55
CA GLY A 20 2.42 -7.82 -9.13
C GLY A 20 1.45 -8.99 -9.06
N LEU A 21 0.24 -8.78 -8.52
CA LEU A 21 -0.83 -9.78 -8.54
C LEU A 21 -1.28 -10.11 -9.97
N TYR A 22 -1.46 -9.10 -10.80
CA TYR A 22 -1.87 -9.27 -12.20
C TYR A 22 -0.84 -10.06 -13.01
N THR A 23 0.45 -9.76 -12.85
CA THR A 23 1.54 -10.50 -13.49
C THR A 23 1.61 -11.93 -12.97
N ALA A 24 1.52 -12.14 -11.65
CA ALA A 24 1.56 -13.47 -11.07
C ALA A 24 0.40 -14.35 -11.57
N SER A 25 -0.83 -13.82 -11.60
CA SER A 25 -1.99 -14.56 -12.08
C SER A 25 -1.96 -14.81 -13.58
N SER A 26 -1.42 -13.88 -14.37
CA SER A 26 -1.35 -14.02 -15.83
C SER A 26 -0.30 -15.03 -16.29
N ILE A 27 0.82 -15.14 -15.57
CA ILE A 27 1.96 -16.00 -15.96
C ILE A 27 1.93 -17.35 -15.26
N LEU A 28 1.69 -17.34 -13.95
CA LEU A 28 1.78 -18.53 -13.10
C LEU A 28 0.41 -19.17 -12.80
N LEU A 29 -0.67 -18.58 -13.31
CA LEU A 29 -2.05 -19.06 -13.20
C LEU A 29 -2.43 -19.37 -11.74
N THR A 30 -3.10 -20.49 -11.49
CA THR A 30 -3.55 -20.94 -10.15
C THR A 30 -2.51 -21.79 -9.41
N SER A 31 -1.23 -21.73 -9.82
CA SER A 31 -0.17 -22.53 -9.20
C SER A 31 0.08 -22.15 -7.74
N THR A 32 0.61 -23.09 -6.96
CA THR A 32 1.06 -22.83 -5.59
C THR A 32 2.08 -21.70 -5.53
N THR A 33 2.98 -21.61 -6.53
CA THR A 33 3.95 -20.52 -6.64
C THR A 33 3.27 -19.16 -6.78
N ALA A 34 2.22 -19.04 -7.60
CA ALA A 34 1.45 -17.81 -7.74
C ALA A 34 0.85 -17.38 -6.39
N ARG A 35 0.25 -18.34 -5.65
CA ARG A 35 -0.34 -18.09 -4.33
C ARG A 35 0.68 -17.63 -3.29
N VAL A 36 1.86 -18.26 -3.27
CA VAL A 36 2.96 -17.86 -2.37
C VAL A 36 3.45 -16.45 -2.70
N ILE A 37 3.65 -16.12 -3.98
CA ILE A 37 4.06 -14.78 -4.41
C ILE A 37 3.00 -13.74 -4.03
N THR A 38 1.72 -14.02 -4.32
CA THR A 38 0.60 -13.16 -3.94
C THR A 38 0.57 -12.93 -2.42
N ALA A 39 0.77 -13.97 -1.61
CA ALA A 39 0.77 -13.85 -0.15
C ALA A 39 1.92 -12.95 0.33
N LEU A 40 3.14 -13.20 -0.14
CA LEU A 40 4.32 -12.41 0.22
C LEU A 40 4.17 -10.96 -0.20
N LEU A 41 3.76 -10.70 -1.45
CA LEU A 41 3.58 -9.35 -1.96
C LEU A 41 2.48 -8.60 -1.18
N THR A 42 1.37 -9.28 -0.88
CA THR A 42 0.28 -8.71 -0.08
C THR A 42 0.76 -8.34 1.32
N ILE A 43 1.46 -9.22 2.02
CA ILE A 43 1.99 -8.95 3.37
C ILE A 43 2.95 -7.76 3.35
N VAL A 44 3.88 -7.71 2.40
CA VAL A 44 4.85 -6.61 2.26
C VAL A 44 4.13 -5.29 1.98
N CYS A 45 3.19 -5.26 1.04
CA CYS A 45 2.43 -4.05 0.71
C CYS A 45 1.54 -3.59 1.87
N LEU A 46 0.90 -4.50 2.63
CA LEU A 46 0.16 -4.17 3.85
C LEU A 46 1.07 -3.54 4.90
N ALA A 47 2.25 -4.11 5.14
CA ALA A 47 3.20 -3.57 6.11
C ALA A 47 3.66 -2.16 5.72
N ILE A 48 3.96 -1.92 4.44
CA ILE A 48 4.38 -0.61 3.94
C ILE A 48 3.23 0.40 4.03
N ALA A 49 2.02 0.04 3.56
CA ALA A 49 0.85 0.91 3.62
C ALA A 49 0.45 1.27 5.05
N GLY A 50 0.46 0.29 5.96
CA GLY A 50 0.20 0.49 7.38
C GLY A 50 1.25 1.38 8.05
N THR A 51 2.52 1.19 7.71
CA THR A 51 3.61 2.06 8.20
C THR A 51 3.46 3.50 7.69
N LEU A 52 3.08 3.67 6.42
CA LEU A 52 2.81 4.99 5.85
C LEU A 52 1.63 5.66 6.55
N ALA A 53 0.54 4.93 6.78
CA ALA A 53 -0.63 5.42 7.49
C ALA A 53 -0.27 5.88 8.92
N ALA A 54 0.45 5.02 9.67
CA ALA A 54 0.86 5.30 11.04
C ALA A 54 1.83 6.48 11.14
N ARG A 55 2.85 6.54 10.27
CA ARG A 55 3.81 7.66 10.23
C ARG A 55 3.16 8.95 9.76
N GLY A 56 2.26 8.88 8.79
CA GLY A 56 1.42 9.99 8.36
C GLY A 56 0.68 10.56 9.57
N TRP A 57 -0.08 9.71 10.26
CA TRP A 57 -0.89 10.10 11.42
C TRP A 57 -0.05 10.71 12.55
N ALA A 58 1.05 10.06 12.94
CA ALA A 58 1.93 10.54 13.99
C ALA A 58 2.60 11.89 13.63
N GLY A 59 2.95 12.08 12.34
CA GLY A 59 3.56 13.31 11.85
C GLY A 59 2.60 14.51 11.86
N ARG A 60 1.28 14.28 11.71
CA ARG A 60 0.27 15.35 11.79
C ARG A 60 0.31 16.12 13.11
N ALA A 61 0.49 15.40 14.22
CA ALA A 61 0.52 15.99 15.56
C ALA A 61 1.79 16.81 15.85
N ARG A 62 2.83 16.64 15.03
CA ARG A 62 4.14 17.30 15.18
C ARG A 62 4.40 18.32 14.07
N ALA A 63 3.40 18.61 13.23
CA ALA A 63 3.57 19.49 12.09
C ALA A 63 3.77 20.95 12.54
N PRO A 64 4.81 21.65 12.04
CA PRO A 64 5.11 23.03 12.42
C PRO A 64 4.17 24.05 11.77
N ASP A 65 3.52 23.69 10.66
CA ASP A 65 2.59 24.54 9.92
C ASP A 65 1.47 23.72 9.27
N GLU A 66 0.47 24.41 8.73
CA GLU A 66 -0.71 23.80 8.11
C GLU A 66 -0.39 23.01 6.83
N VAL A 67 0.60 23.43 6.05
CA VAL A 67 0.99 22.75 4.80
C VAL A 67 1.60 21.39 5.13
N VAL A 68 2.51 21.34 6.10
CA VAL A 68 3.11 20.10 6.57
C VAL A 68 2.04 19.20 7.23
N HIS A 69 1.11 19.78 7.99
CA HIS A 69 -0.02 19.03 8.54
C HIS A 69 -0.87 18.39 7.44
N TRP A 70 -1.18 19.14 6.38
CA TRP A 70 -1.91 18.64 5.23
C TRP A 70 -1.16 17.51 4.52
N VAL A 71 0.14 17.66 4.27
CA VAL A 71 0.96 16.60 3.65
C VAL A 71 0.90 15.31 4.46
N HIS A 72 1.07 15.40 5.78
CA HIS A 72 0.97 14.24 6.67
C HIS A 72 -0.43 13.64 6.72
N THR A 73 -1.47 14.46 6.58
CA THR A 73 -2.87 14.01 6.51
C THR A 73 -3.12 13.22 5.23
N ILE A 74 -2.70 13.72 4.08
CA ILE A 74 -2.84 13.02 2.80
C ILE A 74 -2.02 11.72 2.79
N ALA A 75 -0.80 11.73 3.32
CA ALA A 75 0.00 10.51 3.46
C ALA A 75 -0.68 9.46 4.37
N ALA A 76 -1.27 9.90 5.48
CA ALA A 76 -1.98 9.00 6.39
C ALA A 76 -3.20 8.36 5.72
N LEU A 77 -4.03 9.18 5.07
CA LEU A 77 -5.26 8.72 4.41
C LEU A 77 -4.95 7.85 3.20
N SER A 78 -3.99 8.25 2.36
CA SER A 78 -3.57 7.43 1.21
C SER A 78 -2.97 6.09 1.64
N GLY A 79 -2.18 6.06 2.71
CA GLY A 79 -1.68 4.82 3.31
C GLY A 79 -2.81 3.91 3.81
N ALA A 80 -3.79 4.48 4.51
CA ALA A 80 -4.95 3.72 5.01
C ALA A 80 -5.81 3.17 3.87
N ILE A 81 -6.10 3.98 2.85
CA ILE A 81 -6.84 3.55 1.65
C ILE A 81 -6.08 2.44 0.92
N ALA A 82 -4.77 2.61 0.73
CA ALA A 82 -3.94 1.59 0.10
C ALA A 82 -3.93 0.29 0.90
N PHE A 83 -3.87 0.36 2.22
CA PHE A 83 -3.94 -0.81 3.09
C PHE A 83 -5.24 -1.58 2.87
N LEU A 84 -6.38 -0.88 2.89
CA LEU A 84 -7.69 -1.48 2.66
C LEU A 84 -7.81 -2.07 1.26
N ALA A 85 -7.31 -1.37 0.24
CA ALA A 85 -7.32 -1.83 -1.14
C ALA A 85 -6.46 -3.09 -1.34
N VAL A 86 -5.25 -3.12 -0.76
CA VAL A 86 -4.34 -4.28 -0.80
C VAL A 86 -4.96 -5.47 -0.06
N LEU A 87 -5.57 -5.25 1.10
CA LEU A 87 -6.24 -6.31 1.84
C LEU A 87 -7.41 -6.90 1.03
N TRP A 88 -8.27 -6.01 0.51
CA TRP A 88 -9.42 -6.39 -0.30
C TRP A 88 -9.03 -7.12 -1.59
N GLN A 89 -7.94 -6.72 -2.24
CA GLN A 89 -7.50 -7.33 -3.49
C GLN A 89 -6.70 -8.63 -3.24
N GLY A 90 -5.89 -8.66 -2.19
CA GLY A 90 -5.05 -9.80 -1.85
C GLY A 90 -5.84 -11.00 -1.33
N LEU A 91 -6.91 -10.79 -0.55
CA LEU A 91 -7.72 -11.90 -0.02
C LEU A 91 -8.32 -12.77 -1.14
N PRO A 92 -9.12 -12.22 -2.09
CA PRO A 92 -9.70 -12.99 -3.17
C PRO A 92 -8.64 -13.66 -4.05
N ALA A 93 -7.53 -12.98 -4.31
CA ALA A 93 -6.42 -13.51 -5.11
C ALA A 93 -5.71 -14.72 -4.46
N LEU A 94 -5.88 -14.93 -3.16
CA LEU A 94 -5.38 -16.11 -2.45
C LEU A 94 -6.40 -17.26 -2.40
N LEU A 95 -7.68 -16.94 -2.51
CA LEU A 95 -8.79 -17.88 -2.35
C LEU A 95 -9.23 -18.53 -3.68
N ILE A 96 -8.93 -17.88 -4.81
CA ILE A 96 -9.21 -18.35 -6.17
C ILE A 96 -7.91 -18.95 -6.74
#